data_AF-A0A6A4AMH9-F1
#
_entry.id   AF-A0A6A4AMH9-F1
#
_cell.length_a   1.000
_cell.length_b   1.000
_cell.length_c   1.000
_cell.angle_alpha   90.00
_cell.angle_beta   90.00
_cell.angle_gamma   90.00
#
_symmetry.space_group_name_H-M   'P 1'
#
loop_
_entity.id
_entity.type
_entity.pdbx_description
1 polymer ?
#
loop_
_entity_poly.entity_id
_entity_poly.type
_entity_poly.pdbx_seq_one_letter_code
_entity_poly.pdbx_strand_id
1 'polypeptide(L)'
;MATRPGEVFHTDIGVLPIASFSGYRYFIVFVDEYTRYVFTFLMRKRDELYHVYEDLRRKVRDKIKYIYTVVSEYDDEIKRLQSDNGKEYEKLARIIV
;
A
#
# COMPACT_ATOMS: atom_id res chain seq x y z
N MET A 1 -15.91 8.31 0.81
CA MET A 1 -15.00 8.40 1.97
C MET A 1 -14.91 7.03 2.60
N ALA A 2 -13.73 6.63 3.06
CA ALA A 2 -13.53 5.37 3.78
C ALA A 2 -14.30 5.37 5.11
N THR A 3 -14.90 4.23 5.46
CA THR A 3 -15.71 4.06 6.69
C THR A 3 -15.03 3.18 7.73
N ARG A 4 -13.95 2.50 7.34
CA ARG A 4 -13.13 1.65 8.21
C ARG A 4 -11.66 1.65 7.77
N PRO A 5 -10.71 1.36 8.68
CA PRO A 5 -9.30 1.17 8.32
C PRO A 5 -9.13 0.09 7.26
N GLY A 6 -8.21 0.30 6.33
CA GLY A 6 -7.87 -0.67 5.29
C GLY A 6 -8.77 -0.61 4.05
N GLU A 7 -9.85 0.18 4.05
CA GLU A 7 -10.82 0.22 2.97
C GLU A 7 -10.31 0.96 1.73
N VAL A 8 -9.68 2.12 1.93
CA VAL A 8 -9.16 2.98 0.86
C VAL A 8 -7.77 3.46 1.21
N PHE A 9 -6.84 3.31 0.27
CA PHE A 9 -5.49 3.86 0.37
C PHE A 9 -5.22 4.87 -0.74
N HIS A 10 -4.57 5.98 -0.38
CA HIS A 10 -3.89 6.86 -1.33
C HIS A 10 -2.42 6.48 -1.40
N THR A 11 -1.84 6.43 -2.61
CA THR A 11 -0.46 6.03 -2.80
C THR A 11 0.30 6.93 -3.77
N ASP A 12 1.59 7.06 -3.53
CA ASP A 12 2.52 7.79 -4.38
C ASP A 12 3.93 7.17 -4.30
N ILE A 13 4.68 7.26 -5.41
CA ILE A 13 6.06 6.74 -5.53
C ILE A 13 7.03 7.90 -5.62
N GLY A 14 7.88 8.01 -4.60
CA GLY A 14 9.01 8.91 -4.60
C GLY A 14 10.29 8.26 -5.14
N VAL A 15 11.17 9.08 -5.70
CA VAL A 15 12.53 8.69 -6.09
C VAL A 15 13.52 9.29 -5.10
N LEU A 16 14.42 8.46 -4.57
CA LEU A 16 15.54 8.94 -3.77
C LEU A 16 16.61 9.53 -4.69
N PRO A 17 17.23 10.67 -4.31
CA PRO A 17 18.24 11.32 -5.14
C PRO A 17 19.48 10.43 -5.34
N ILE A 18 19.77 9.59 -4.35
CA ILE A 18 20.88 8.64 -4.35
C ILE A 18 20.33 7.28 -3.87
N ALA A 19 20.75 6.19 -4.50
CA ALA A 19 20.38 4.86 -4.05
C ALA A 19 20.99 4.58 -2.66
N SER A 20 20.24 3.87 -1.80
CA SER A 20 20.76 3.41 -0.52
C SER A 20 21.92 2.43 -0.70
N PHE A 21 22.65 2.14 0.38
CA PHE A 21 23.75 1.17 0.38
C PHE A 21 23.33 -0.21 -0.18
N SER A 22 22.10 -0.63 0.07
CA SER A 22 21.53 -1.89 -0.42
C SER A 22 20.79 -1.78 -1.76
N GLY A 23 20.95 -0.65 -2.46
CA GLY A 23 20.49 -0.44 -3.84
C GLY A 23 19.05 0.06 -3.99
N TYR A 24 18.37 0.48 -2.91
CA TYR A 24 17.02 1.01 -3.00
C TYR A 24 17.03 2.45 -3.51
N ARG A 25 16.28 2.73 -4.58
CA ARG A 25 16.23 4.05 -5.23
C ARG A 25 14.84 4.66 -5.23
N TYR A 26 13.82 3.88 -4.93
CA TYR A 26 12.44 4.32 -4.88
C TYR A 26 11.86 4.03 -3.51
N PHE A 27 10.87 4.80 -3.11
CA PHE A 27 10.01 4.48 -2.00
C PHE A 27 8.56 4.69 -2.42
N ILE A 28 7.66 3.93 -1.82
CA ILE A 28 6.23 4.09 -2.00
C ILE A 28 5.58 4.30 -0.65
N VAL A 29 4.64 5.22 -0.62
CA VAL A 29 3.79 5.47 0.55
C VAL A 29 2.37 4.99 0.25
N PHE A 30 1.74 4.40 1.26
CA PHE A 30 0.32 4.10 1.28
C PHE A 30 -0.29 4.75 2.51
N VAL A 31 -1.18 5.71 2.29
CA VAL A 31 -1.89 6.43 3.34
C VAL A 31 -3.31 5.89 3.43
N ASP A 32 -3.64 5.28 4.56
CA ASP A 32 -5.01 4.84 4.84
C ASP A 32 -5.93 6.06 4.97
N GLU A 33 -7.00 6.12 4.18
CA GLU A 33 -7.91 7.27 4.15
C GLU A 33 -8.63 7.48 5.50
N TYR A 34 -8.94 6.40 6.22
CA TYR A 34 -9.69 6.45 7.47
C TYR A 34 -8.82 6.84 8.68
N THR A 35 -7.74 6.11 8.94
CA THR A 35 -6.87 6.31 10.12
C THR A 35 -5.77 7.33 9.91
N ARG A 36 -5.49 7.71 8.64
CA ARG A 36 -4.30 8.47 8.25
C ARG A 36 -2.97 7.76 8.55
N TYR A 37 -3.01 6.46 8.85
CA TYR A 37 -1.80 5.69 9.05
C TYR A 37 -1.04 5.51 7.74
N VAL A 38 0.29 5.63 7.80
CA VAL A 38 1.16 5.55 6.63
C VAL A 38 1.98 4.28 6.68
N PHE A 39 1.92 3.49 5.60
CA PHE A 39 2.86 2.42 5.34
C PHE A 39 3.89 2.90 4.32
N THR A 40 5.16 2.65 4.59
CA THR A 40 6.27 3.00 3.68
C THR A 40 7.08 1.76 3.35
N PHE A 41 7.40 1.60 2.08
CA PHE A 41 8.22 0.50 1.57
C PHE A 41 9.29 1.04 0.64
N LEU A 42 10.42 0.36 0.60
CA LEU A 42 11.54 0.68 -0.29
C LEU A 42 11.54 -0.26 -1.49
N MET A 43 11.86 0.27 -2.67
CA MET A 43 11.99 -0.49 -3.91
C MET A 43 13.31 -0.18 -4.61
N ARG A 44 13.94 -1.18 -5.22
CA ARG A 44 15.12 -0.97 -6.08
C ARG A 44 14.71 -0.55 -7.49
N LYS A 45 13.55 -1.04 -7.94
CA LYS A 45 12.96 -0.75 -9.25
C LYS A 45 11.46 -0.54 -9.14
N ARG A 46 10.87 0.23 -10.05
CA ARG A 46 9.42 0.51 -10.05
C ARG A 46 8.55 -0.72 -10.36
N ASP A 47 9.11 -1.75 -11.01
CA ASP A 47 8.39 -2.99 -11.31
C ASP A 47 8.20 -3.91 -10.08
N GLU A 48 8.85 -3.60 -8.95
CA GLU A 48 8.62 -4.27 -7.65
C GLU A 48 7.28 -3.89 -7.01
N LEU A 49 6.55 -2.91 -7.58
CA LEU A 49 5.29 -2.37 -7.05
C LEU A 49 4.27 -3.47 -6.68
N TYR A 50 4.12 -4.49 -7.53
CA TYR A 50 3.17 -5.57 -7.28
C TYR A 50 3.51 -6.36 -6.01
N HIS A 51 4.80 -6.68 -5.81
CA HIS A 51 5.24 -7.40 -4.62
C HIS A 51 5.05 -6.56 -3.36
N VAL A 52 5.31 -5.26 -3.46
CA VAL A 52 5.07 -4.32 -2.34
C VAL A 52 3.59 -4.21 -2.00
N TYR A 53 2.70 -4.22 -3.00
CA TYR A 53 1.26 -4.24 -2.78
C TYR A 53 0.80 -5.50 -2.03
N GLU A 54 1.31 -6.67 -2.38
CA GLU A 54 1.02 -7.92 -1.64
C GLU A 54 1.56 -7.87 -0.20
N ASP A 55 2.74 -7.28 0.00
CA ASP A 55 3.29 -7.05 1.34
C ASP A 55 2.43 -6.08 2.17
N LEU A 56 1.86 -5.04 1.55
CA LEU A 56 0.87 -4.16 2.18
C LEU A 56 -0.37 -4.96 2.60
N ARG A 57 -0.98 -5.75 1.71
CA ARG A 57 -2.16 -6.57 2.04
C ARG A 57 -1.92 -7.46 3.25
N ARG A 58 -0.76 -8.12 3.29
CA ARG A 58 -0.36 -8.94 4.45
C ARG A 58 -0.23 -8.12 5.73
N LYS A 59 0.49 -6.99 5.69
CA LYS A 59 0.66 -6.12 6.88
C LYS A 59 -0.66 -5.52 7.37
N VAL A 60 -1.53 -5.10 6.45
CA VAL A 60 -2.86 -4.56 6.76
C VAL A 60 -3.69 -5.65 7.44
N ARG A 61 -3.73 -6.87 6.88
CA ARG A 61 -4.38 -8.02 7.50
C ARG A 61 -3.85 -8.29 8.91
N ASP A 62 -2.54 -8.40 9.10
CA ASP A 62 -1.96 -8.72 10.41
C ASP A 62 -2.23 -7.62 11.45
N LYS A 63 -2.11 -6.36 11.05
CA LYS A 63 -2.25 -5.21 11.94
C LYS A 63 -3.71 -4.89 12.28
N ILE A 64 -4.60 -4.93 11.29
CA ILE A 64 -6.02 -4.68 11.51
C ILE A 64 -6.67 -5.86 12.23
N LYS A 65 -6.24 -7.10 11.97
CA LYS A 65 -6.63 -8.27 12.79
C LYS A 65 -6.35 -8.02 14.27
N TYR A 66 -5.19 -7.50 14.64
CA TYR A 66 -4.88 -7.20 16.05
C TYR A 66 -5.83 -6.14 16.66
N ILE A 67 -6.26 -5.15 15.89
CA ILE A 67 -7.15 -4.08 16.37
C ILE A 67 -8.61 -4.53 16.45
N TYR A 68 -9.07 -5.36 15.50
CA TYR A 68 -10.49 -5.75 15.35
C TYR A 68 -10.82 -7.16 15.85
N THR A 69 -9.85 -8.00 16.23
CA THR A 69 -10.14 -9.32 16.83
C THR A 69 -10.87 -9.24 18.18
N VAL A 70 -10.98 -8.05 18.77
CA VAL A 70 -11.83 -7.81 19.95
C VAL A 70 -13.30 -7.54 19.54
N VAL A 71 -13.60 -7.21 18.27
CA VAL A 71 -14.91 -6.73 17.81
C VAL A 71 -15.23 -7.14 16.35
N SER A 72 -15.63 -8.40 16.11
CA SER A 72 -16.34 -8.88 14.90
C SER A 72 -15.62 -8.87 13.53
N GLU A 73 -16.31 -9.42 12.51
CA GLU A 73 -15.85 -9.80 11.16
C GLU A 73 -15.03 -8.71 10.44
N TYR A 74 -13.73 -8.98 10.29
CA TYR A 74 -12.81 -8.15 9.51
C TYR A 74 -12.78 -8.62 8.05
N ASP A 75 -13.08 -7.70 7.15
CA ASP A 75 -12.89 -7.84 5.70
C ASP A 75 -11.44 -7.48 5.36
N ASP A 76 -10.69 -8.48 4.90
CA ASP A 76 -9.26 -8.41 4.62
C ASP A 76 -8.92 -7.85 3.24
N GLU A 77 -9.93 -7.49 2.45
CA GLU A 77 -9.73 -6.93 1.13
C GLU A 77 -9.58 -5.40 1.15
N ILE A 78 -8.51 -4.92 0.51
CA ILE A 78 -8.35 -3.51 0.18
C ILE A 78 -9.32 -3.21 -0.96
N LYS A 79 -10.34 -2.40 -0.70
CA LYS A 79 -11.41 -2.15 -1.68
C LYS A 79 -11.00 -1.17 -2.76
N ARG A 80 -10.19 -0.16 -2.42
CA ARG A 80 -9.77 0.88 -3.36
C ARG A 80 -8.34 1.30 -3.11
N LEU A 81 -7.58 1.37 -4.19
CA LEU A 81 -6.26 1.98 -4.22
C LEU A 81 -6.30 3.15 -5.19
N GLN A 82 -5.97 4.34 -4.70
CA GLN A 82 -5.90 5.56 -5.52
C GLN A 82 -4.44 5.98 -5.68
N SER A 83 -3.98 6.03 -6.92
CA SER A 83 -2.64 6.46 -7.30
C SER A 83 -2.68 7.67 -8.23
N ASP A 84 -1.51 8.20 -8.56
CA ASP A 84 -1.38 9.03 -9.75
C ASP A 84 -1.52 8.17 -11.04
N ASN A 85 -1.49 8.81 -12.20
CA ASN A 85 -1.55 8.14 -13.50
C ASN A 85 -0.16 7.61 -13.95
N GLY A 86 0.72 7.25 -13.01
CA GLY A 86 2.02 6.67 -13.30
C GLY A 86 1.92 5.33 -14.05
N LYS A 87 2.75 5.14 -15.08
CA LYS A 87 2.74 3.92 -15.92
C LYS A 87 3.01 2.64 -15.13
N GLU A 88 3.73 2.74 -14.02
CA GLU A 88 3.96 1.64 -13.09
C GLU A 88 2.66 1.05 -12.53
N TYR A 89 1.62 1.87 -12.36
CA TYR A 89 0.32 1.46 -11.82
C TYR A 89 -0.58 0.79 -12.85
N GLU A 90 -0.33 0.93 -14.17
CA GLU A 90 -1.12 0.26 -15.22
C GLU A 90 -1.12 -1.26 -15.09
N LYS A 91 -0.01 -1.84 -14.59
CA LYS A 91 0.09 -3.28 -14.32
C LYS A 91 -0.71 -3.68 -13.08
N LEU A 92 -0.75 -2.82 -12.07
CA LEU A 92 -1.45 -3.07 -10.80
C LEU A 92 -2.96 -2.91 -10.96
N ALA A 93 -3.41 -1.95 -11.77
CA ALA A 93 -4.83 -1.68 -12.05
C ALA A 93 -5.57 -2.86 -12.71
N ARG A 94 -4.85 -3.84 -13.26
CA ARG A 94 -5.43 -5.06 -13.85
C ARG A 94 -5.81 -6.13 -12.81
N ILE A 95 -5.40 -5.95 -11.56
CA ILE A 95 -5.51 -6.96 -10.49
C ILE A 95 -6.49 -6.50 -9.40
N ILE A 96 -6.72 -5.19 -9.29
CA ILE A 96 -7.68 -4.59 -8.36
C ILE A 96 -8.94 -4.25 -9.18
N VAL A 97 -9.91 -5.17 -9.20
CA VAL A 97 -11.29 -4.95 -9.72
C VAL A 97 -12.23 -4.83 -8.53
#